data_AF-A0A7M4A3S1-F1
#
_entry.id   AF-A0A7M4A3S1-F1
#
_cell.length_a   1.000
_cell.length_b   1.000
_cell.length_c   1.000
_cell.angle_alpha   90.00
_cell.angle_beta   90.00
_cell.angle_gamma   90.00
#
_symmetry.space_group_name_H-M   'P 1'
#
loop_
_entity.id
_entity.type
_entity.pdbx_description
1 polymer ?
#
loop_
_entity_poly.entity_id
_entity_poly.type
_entity_poly.pdbx_seq_one_letter_code
_entity_poly.pdbx_strand_id
1 'polypeptide(L)'
;SSILAWTTTPWTLPGNVGLAVGPDVTYVKVRVSEAAANWSGSGGADIGETMILAKDLMKEVLRHNVEIVEEFPGSELVGRSYEPLFPSAVPRGDSETAWTVLSADWVTTTDGTGVVHTAVMYGEDDYNLGMEVGLPAFHTVGMDGAFVEGIHEQLDG
;
A
#
# COMPACT_ATOMS: atom_id res chain seq x y z
N SER A 1 9.90 -2.27 -8.88
CA SER A 1 9.83 -2.96 -7.57
C SER A 1 8.47 -2.66 -6.98
N SER A 2 7.85 -3.64 -6.36
CA SER A 2 6.53 -3.51 -5.73
C SER A 2 6.69 -3.00 -4.29
N ILE A 3 5.76 -2.18 -3.81
CA ILE A 3 5.70 -1.77 -2.40
C ILE A 3 4.63 -2.63 -1.73
N LEU A 4 4.98 -3.34 -0.66
CA LEU A 4 4.04 -4.21 0.04
C LEU A 4 3.30 -3.41 1.10
N ALA A 5 1.99 -3.27 0.95
CA ALA A 5 1.09 -2.76 1.99
C ALA A 5 0.24 -3.90 2.54
N TRP A 6 -0.13 -3.81 3.82
CA TRP A 6 -1.05 -4.75 4.46
C TRP A 6 -2.31 -4.05 4.94
N THR A 7 -3.44 -4.75 4.88
CA THR A 7 -4.74 -4.27 5.36
C THR A 7 -5.59 -5.41 5.89
N THR A 8 -6.42 -5.12 6.88
CA THR A 8 -7.46 -6.02 7.39
C THR A 8 -8.82 -5.73 6.78
N THR A 9 -8.97 -4.62 6.04
CA THR A 9 -10.21 -4.15 5.42
C THR A 9 -10.08 -4.08 3.90
N PRO A 10 -9.96 -5.22 3.20
CA PRO A 10 -9.69 -5.25 1.75
C PRO A 10 -10.75 -4.53 0.91
N TRP A 11 -11.98 -4.38 1.41
CA TRP A 11 -13.04 -3.62 0.76
C TRP A 11 -12.72 -2.12 0.57
N THR A 12 -11.75 -1.59 1.29
CA THR A 12 -11.30 -0.18 1.17
C THR A 12 -10.25 0.04 0.09
N LEU A 13 -9.66 -1.03 -0.46
CA LEU A 13 -8.61 -0.96 -1.49
C LEU A 13 -9.01 -0.15 -2.75
N PRO A 14 -10.27 -0.20 -3.24
CA PRO A 14 -10.68 0.64 -4.36
C PRO A 14 -10.62 2.14 -4.05
N GLY A 15 -10.73 2.53 -2.77
CA GLY A 15 -10.61 3.90 -2.31
C GLY A 15 -9.17 4.37 -2.09
N ASN A 16 -8.17 3.56 -2.47
CA ASN A 16 -6.77 3.88 -2.24
C ASN A 16 -6.30 5.07 -3.09
N VAL A 17 -5.69 6.05 -2.43
CA VAL A 17 -5.16 7.27 -3.05
C VAL A 17 -3.76 7.65 -2.61
N GLY A 18 -3.15 6.90 -1.67
CA GLY A 18 -1.77 7.10 -1.24
C GLY A 18 -1.19 5.87 -0.53
N LEU A 19 0.12 5.88 -0.30
CA LEU A 19 0.80 4.93 0.59
C LEU A 19 1.53 5.71 1.68
N ALA A 20 1.22 5.48 2.94
CA ALA A 20 1.88 6.11 4.08
C ALA A 20 3.07 5.28 4.56
N VAL A 21 4.20 5.94 4.81
CA VAL A 21 5.44 5.35 5.35
C VAL A 21 5.99 6.20 6.50
N GLY A 22 6.65 5.55 7.46
CA GLY A 22 7.36 6.26 8.52
C GLY A 22 8.69 6.80 7.99
N PRO A 23 8.99 8.12 8.06
CA PRO A 23 10.18 8.69 7.43
C PRO A 23 11.50 8.14 8.03
N ASP A 24 11.50 7.86 9.33
CA ASP A 24 12.66 7.34 10.07
C ASP A 24 12.70 5.80 10.14
N VAL A 25 11.67 5.12 9.64
CA VAL A 25 11.64 3.65 9.57
C VAL A 25 12.63 3.17 8.52
N THR A 26 13.40 2.14 8.85
CA THR A 26 14.29 1.50 7.87
C THR A 26 13.51 0.52 7.00
N TYR A 27 13.49 0.77 5.70
CA TYR A 27 12.92 -0.11 4.70
C TYR A 27 14.02 -0.90 4.00
N VAL A 28 13.65 -2.07 3.49
CA VAL A 28 14.52 -2.91 2.67
C VAL A 28 13.87 -3.19 1.34
N LYS A 29 14.69 -3.15 0.29
CA LYS A 29 14.35 -3.75 -0.99
C LYS A 29 14.91 -5.15 -1.01
N VAL A 30 14.03 -6.13 -1.11
CA VAL A 30 14.41 -7.55 -1.21
C VAL A 30 14.21 -8.06 -2.63
N ARG A 31 14.94 -9.10 -2.99
CA ARG A 31 14.74 -9.89 -4.22
C ARG A 31 14.41 -11.31 -3.85
N VAL A 32 13.38 -11.88 -4.49
CA VAL A 32 13.06 -13.30 -4.36
C VAL A 32 14.16 -14.13 -5.00
N SER A 33 14.85 -14.95 -4.21
CA SER A 33 15.93 -15.82 -4.70
C SER A 33 15.44 -17.21 -5.05
N GLU A 34 14.39 -17.70 -4.39
CA GLU A 34 13.87 -19.05 -4.60
C GLU A 34 12.34 -19.12 -4.50
N ALA A 35 11.73 -19.99 -5.30
CA ALA A 35 10.30 -20.26 -5.21
C ALA A 35 9.96 -20.93 -3.87
N ALA A 36 8.77 -20.64 -3.34
CA ALA A 36 8.29 -21.28 -2.13
C ALA A 36 8.02 -22.77 -2.38
N ALA A 37 8.92 -23.65 -1.93
CA ALA A 37 8.68 -25.08 -1.89
C ALA A 37 7.49 -25.36 -0.96
N ASN A 38 6.33 -25.73 -1.54
CA ASN A 38 5.09 -26.09 -0.84
C ASN A 38 4.18 -24.92 -0.40
N TRP A 39 4.06 -23.87 -1.21
CA TRP A 39 3.00 -22.86 -1.02
C TRP A 39 1.74 -23.21 -1.84
N SER A 40 0.57 -23.24 -1.19
CA SER A 40 -0.73 -23.49 -1.83
C SER A 40 -1.78 -22.45 -1.43
N GLY A 41 -1.37 -21.35 -0.78
CA GLY A 41 -2.25 -20.27 -0.37
C GLY A 41 -2.43 -19.23 -1.49
N SER A 42 -3.32 -18.26 -1.25
CA SER A 42 -3.45 -17.08 -2.10
C SER A 42 -2.25 -16.15 -1.90
N GLY A 43 -1.65 -15.67 -2.99
CA GLY A 43 -0.43 -14.86 -2.96
C GLY A 43 0.81 -15.64 -3.43
N GLY A 44 1.88 -14.94 -3.73
CA GLY A 44 3.10 -15.51 -4.28
C GLY A 44 3.99 -14.42 -4.84
N ALA A 45 5.25 -14.75 -5.09
CA ALA A 45 6.18 -13.86 -5.77
C ALA A 45 7.06 -14.70 -6.68
N ASP A 46 7.41 -14.16 -7.84
CA ASP A 46 8.24 -14.85 -8.82
C ASP A 46 9.72 -14.68 -8.49
N ILE A 47 10.54 -15.67 -8.84
CA ILE A 47 12.00 -15.57 -8.68
C ILE A 47 12.51 -14.35 -9.44
N GLY A 48 13.30 -13.51 -8.77
CA GLY A 48 13.82 -12.26 -9.30
C GLY A 48 12.93 -11.03 -9.07
N GLU A 49 11.67 -11.22 -8.63
CA GLU A 49 10.81 -10.11 -8.24
C GLU A 49 11.43 -9.32 -7.08
N THR A 50 11.21 -8.01 -7.08
CA THR A 50 11.72 -7.13 -6.01
C THR A 50 10.61 -6.41 -5.29
N MET A 51 10.67 -6.43 -3.97
CA MET A 51 9.64 -5.90 -3.08
C MET A 51 10.24 -4.98 -2.03
N ILE A 52 9.46 -4.02 -1.55
CA ILE A 52 9.86 -3.07 -0.51
C ILE A 52 8.91 -3.20 0.68
N LEU A 53 9.48 -3.29 1.88
CA LEU A 53 8.78 -3.37 3.17
C LEU A 53 9.72 -2.93 4.32
N ALA A 54 9.17 -2.68 5.50
CA ALA A 54 9.96 -2.36 6.68
C ALA A 54 10.87 -3.53 7.08
N LYS A 55 12.13 -3.23 7.40
CA LYS A 55 13.17 -4.21 7.74
C LYS A 55 12.76 -5.12 8.90
N ASP A 56 12.20 -4.53 9.95
CA ASP A 56 11.84 -5.22 11.18
C ASP A 56 10.73 -6.26 10.97
N LEU A 57 9.82 -5.99 10.03
CA LEU A 57 8.69 -6.86 9.69
C LEU A 57 9.03 -7.90 8.61
N MET A 58 10.19 -7.79 7.98
CA MET A 58 10.58 -8.64 6.84
C MET A 58 10.49 -10.13 7.16
N LYS A 59 10.90 -10.56 8.36
CA LYS A 59 10.92 -11.98 8.75
C LYS A 59 9.52 -12.55 9.02
N GLU A 60 8.56 -11.70 9.35
CA GLU A 60 7.18 -12.09 9.64
C GLU A 60 6.36 -12.15 8.35
N VAL A 61 6.63 -11.20 7.43
CA VAL A 61 5.95 -11.10 6.15
C VAL A 61 6.50 -12.09 5.12
N LEU A 62 7.83 -12.25 5.08
CA LEU A 62 8.52 -13.01 4.03
C LEU A 62 9.17 -14.28 4.59
N ARG A 63 9.14 -15.34 3.78
CA ARG A 63 9.91 -16.56 4.04
C ARG A 63 11.40 -16.32 3.74
N HIS A 64 12.26 -17.24 4.18
CA HIS A 64 13.73 -17.17 4.02
C HIS A 64 14.25 -17.29 2.57
N ASN A 65 13.40 -17.09 1.56
CA ASN A 65 13.73 -17.25 0.15
C ASN A 65 13.95 -15.90 -0.55
N VAL A 66 14.48 -14.92 0.21
CA VAL A 66 14.71 -13.56 -0.26
C VAL A 66 16.09 -13.07 0.15
N GLU A 67 16.67 -12.21 -0.67
CA GLU A 67 17.94 -11.54 -0.42
C GLU A 67 17.71 -10.04 -0.30
N ILE A 68 18.32 -9.40 0.70
CA ILE A 68 18.31 -7.94 0.81
C ILE A 68 19.23 -7.37 -0.27
N VAL A 69 18.66 -6.53 -1.13
CA VAL A 69 19.37 -5.83 -2.21
C VAL A 69 19.82 -4.44 -1.75
N GLU A 70 19.00 -3.79 -0.92
CA GLU A 70 19.20 -2.40 -0.52
C GLU A 70 18.48 -2.14 0.81
N GLU A 71 19.02 -1.23 1.63
CA GLU A 71 18.38 -0.72 2.86
C GLU A 71 18.41 0.81 2.83
N PHE A 72 17.31 1.46 3.17
CA PHE A 72 17.17 2.92 3.13
C PHE A 72 16.10 3.41 4.11
N PRO A 73 16.14 4.68 4.55
CA PRO A 73 15.08 5.28 5.37
C PRO A 73 13.81 5.52 4.55
N GLY A 74 12.65 5.49 5.21
CA GLY A 74 11.35 5.73 4.58
C GLY A 74 11.24 7.09 3.89
N SER A 75 11.98 8.09 4.38
CA SER A 75 12.11 9.41 3.75
C SER A 75 12.54 9.36 2.28
N GLU A 76 13.28 8.32 1.86
CA GLU A 76 13.67 8.14 0.45
C GLU A 76 12.55 7.59 -0.46
N LEU A 77 11.48 7.06 0.14
CA LEU A 77 10.29 6.62 -0.59
C LEU A 77 9.31 7.75 -0.84
N VAL A 78 9.26 8.76 0.04
CA VAL A 78 8.31 9.86 -0.02
C VAL A 78 8.36 10.58 -1.37
N GLY A 79 7.20 10.83 -1.96
CA GLY A 79 7.03 11.47 -3.27
C GLY A 79 7.18 10.52 -4.47
N ARG A 80 7.57 9.25 -4.27
CA ARG A 80 7.56 8.27 -5.37
C ARG A 80 6.12 7.94 -5.77
N SER A 81 5.84 7.96 -7.06
CA SER A 81 4.56 7.50 -7.62
C SER A 81 4.48 5.97 -7.64
N TYR A 82 3.28 5.43 -7.49
CA TYR A 82 3.00 4.00 -7.67
C TYR A 82 1.76 3.79 -8.54
N GLU A 83 1.59 2.58 -9.04
CA GLU A 83 0.40 2.17 -9.78
C GLU A 83 -0.64 1.57 -8.80
N PRO A 84 -1.85 2.13 -8.67
CA PRO A 84 -2.86 1.61 -7.75
C PRO A 84 -3.46 0.30 -8.23
N LEU A 85 -3.99 -0.50 -7.30
CA LEU A 85 -4.62 -1.80 -7.61
C LEU A 85 -5.91 -1.66 -8.43
N PHE A 86 -6.66 -0.57 -8.24
CA PHE A 86 -7.92 -0.28 -8.93
C PHE A 86 -7.79 1.07 -9.66
N PRO A 87 -7.07 1.12 -10.78
CA PRO A 87 -6.89 2.35 -11.53
C PRO A 87 -8.27 2.90 -11.97
N SER A 88 -8.42 4.22 -11.90
CA SER A 88 -9.67 4.95 -12.21
C SER A 88 -10.83 4.79 -11.21
N ALA A 89 -10.70 3.96 -10.17
CA ALA A 89 -11.75 3.82 -9.15
C ALA A 89 -11.99 5.11 -8.36
N VAL A 90 -10.94 5.90 -8.14
CA VAL A 90 -11.05 7.24 -7.57
C VAL A 90 -10.59 8.28 -8.60
N PRO A 91 -11.39 9.31 -8.91
CA PRO A 91 -10.95 10.39 -9.78
C PRO A 91 -9.83 11.20 -9.10
N ARG A 92 -8.77 11.51 -9.86
CA ARG A 92 -7.64 12.30 -9.34
C ARG A 92 -8.04 13.71 -8.88
N GLY A 93 -9.00 14.32 -9.59
CA GLY A 93 -9.32 15.73 -9.43
C GLY A 93 -8.07 16.61 -9.61
N ASP A 94 -7.93 17.61 -8.73
CA ASP A 94 -6.81 18.54 -8.71
C ASP A 94 -5.63 18.07 -7.82
N SER A 95 -5.67 16.83 -7.33
CA SER A 95 -4.63 16.33 -6.43
C SER A 95 -3.29 16.15 -7.16
N GLU A 96 -2.25 16.81 -6.67
CA GLU A 96 -0.87 16.62 -7.14
C GLU A 96 -0.19 15.43 -6.45
N THR A 97 -0.71 14.98 -5.31
CA THR A 97 -0.12 13.96 -4.43
C THR A 97 -0.78 12.58 -4.54
N ALA A 98 -1.91 12.46 -5.23
CA ALA A 98 -2.59 11.18 -5.42
C ALA A 98 -1.68 10.12 -6.07
N TRP A 99 -1.77 8.90 -5.54
CA TRP A 99 -0.97 7.72 -5.90
C TRP A 99 0.54 7.94 -5.78
N THR A 100 0.93 8.62 -4.69
CA THR A 100 2.33 8.75 -4.27
C THR A 100 2.53 8.20 -2.86
N VAL A 101 3.79 8.01 -2.48
CA VAL A 101 4.17 7.68 -1.11
C VAL A 101 4.23 8.96 -0.26
N LEU A 102 3.61 8.93 0.92
CA LEU A 102 3.44 10.03 1.85
C LEU A 102 4.18 9.75 3.16
N SER A 103 4.73 10.79 3.77
CA SER A 103 5.30 10.69 5.12
C SER A 103 4.19 10.64 6.16
N ALA A 104 4.28 9.71 7.11
CA ALA A 104 3.31 9.55 8.18
C ALA A 104 3.98 9.05 9.47
N ASP A 105 4.00 9.89 10.50
CA ASP A 105 4.71 9.66 11.75
C ASP A 105 4.05 8.58 12.63
N TRP A 106 2.80 8.24 12.33
CA TRP A 106 2.00 7.23 13.02
C TRP A 106 2.22 5.81 12.48
N VAL A 107 2.97 5.64 11.38
CA VAL A 107 3.29 4.31 10.84
C VAL A 107 4.26 3.59 11.78
N THR A 108 3.85 2.42 12.24
CA THR A 108 4.65 1.57 13.14
C THR A 108 5.24 0.37 12.41
N THR A 109 6.20 -0.30 13.06
CA THR A 109 6.77 -1.57 12.63
C THR A 109 6.35 -2.74 13.52
N THR A 110 5.19 -2.64 14.18
CA THR A 110 4.68 -3.69 15.08
C THR A 110 3.90 -4.77 14.35
N ASP A 111 3.18 -4.41 13.28
CA ASP A 111 2.34 -5.32 12.51
C ASP A 111 2.30 -4.92 11.03
N GLY A 112 1.92 -5.86 10.16
CA GLY A 112 1.78 -5.63 8.72
C GLY A 112 3.12 -5.58 8.01
N THR A 113 3.32 -4.57 7.16
CA THR A 113 4.54 -4.43 6.32
C THR A 113 5.31 -3.13 6.58
N GLY A 114 4.82 -2.28 7.48
CA GLY A 114 5.31 -0.92 7.68
C GLY A 114 4.96 0.02 6.52
N VAL A 115 4.04 -0.36 5.63
CA VAL A 115 3.44 0.54 4.63
C VAL A 115 1.94 0.44 4.77
N VAL A 116 1.28 1.59 4.93
CA VAL A 116 -0.17 1.66 5.11
C VAL A 116 -0.79 2.20 3.84
N HIS A 117 -1.78 1.50 3.27
CA HIS A 117 -2.55 2.07 2.16
C HIS A 117 -3.48 3.15 2.72
N THR A 118 -3.58 4.28 2.05
CA THR A 118 -4.41 5.40 2.50
C THR A 118 -5.69 5.47 1.68
N ALA A 119 -6.84 5.39 2.34
CA ALA A 119 -8.17 5.56 1.78
C ALA A 119 -8.96 6.60 2.60
N VAL A 120 -8.91 7.85 2.14
CA VAL A 120 -9.33 9.07 2.85
C VAL A 120 -10.73 9.01 3.47
N MET A 121 -11.66 8.29 2.85
CA MET A 121 -13.05 8.23 3.32
C MET A 121 -13.32 7.21 4.43
N TYR A 122 -12.32 6.40 4.82
CA TYR A 122 -12.55 5.20 5.64
C TYR A 122 -11.65 5.07 6.88
N GLY A 123 -10.69 5.98 7.08
CA GLY A 123 -9.82 6.01 8.26
C GLY A 123 -9.62 7.44 8.77
N GLU A 124 -9.53 7.62 10.09
CA GLU A 124 -9.32 8.95 10.69
C GLU A 124 -7.92 9.51 10.36
N ASP A 125 -6.88 8.70 10.56
CA ASP A 125 -5.50 9.09 10.22
C ASP A 125 -5.33 9.34 8.71
N ASP A 126 -5.96 8.50 7.88
CA ASP A 126 -6.02 8.65 6.43
C ASP A 126 -6.71 9.94 6.01
N TYR A 127 -7.81 10.30 6.68
CA TYR A 127 -8.54 11.52 6.42
C TYR A 127 -7.68 12.75 6.77
N ASN A 128 -7.08 12.75 7.97
CA ASN A 128 -6.24 13.86 8.42
C ASN A 128 -5.05 14.08 7.50
N LEU A 129 -4.29 13.01 7.20
CA LEU A 129 -3.17 13.04 6.26
C LEU A 129 -3.63 13.47 4.86
N GLY A 130 -4.73 12.88 4.38
CA GLY A 130 -5.27 13.16 3.07
C GLY A 130 -5.70 14.61 2.89
N MET A 131 -6.33 15.22 3.90
CA MET A 131 -6.71 16.64 3.85
C MET A 131 -5.50 17.56 3.92
N GLU A 132 -4.48 17.21 4.70
CA GLU A 132 -3.23 17.99 4.78
C GLU A 132 -2.49 18.03 3.43
N VAL A 133 -2.38 16.90 2.75
CA VAL A 133 -1.57 16.77 1.52
C VAL A 133 -2.40 16.86 0.24
N GLY A 134 -3.71 17.12 0.35
CA GLY A 134 -4.60 17.32 -0.80
C GLY A 134 -4.93 16.04 -1.58
N LEU A 135 -5.15 14.91 -0.90
CA LEU A 135 -5.64 13.68 -1.52
C LEU A 135 -7.14 13.76 -1.85
N PRO A 136 -7.60 13.03 -2.89
CA PRO A 136 -9.01 12.95 -3.22
C PRO A 136 -9.82 12.30 -2.08
N ALA A 137 -10.89 12.97 -1.66
CA ALA A 137 -11.91 12.44 -0.78
C ALA A 137 -13.08 11.90 -1.61
N PHE A 138 -13.13 10.59 -1.84
CA PHE A 138 -14.13 9.96 -2.71
C PHE A 138 -14.70 8.68 -2.11
N HIS A 139 -16.02 8.59 -2.00
CA HIS A 139 -16.71 7.39 -1.53
C HIS A 139 -16.82 6.37 -2.66
N THR A 140 -16.21 5.20 -2.46
CA THR A 140 -16.36 4.02 -3.32
C THR A 140 -17.51 3.10 -2.90
N VAL A 141 -18.10 3.33 -1.72
CA VAL A 141 -19.18 2.53 -1.13
C VAL A 141 -20.37 3.44 -0.79
N GLY A 142 -21.58 3.00 -1.11
CA GLY A 142 -22.83 3.68 -0.83
C GLY A 142 -23.34 3.49 0.60
N MET A 143 -24.45 4.15 0.94
CA MET A 143 -25.07 4.04 2.28
C MET A 143 -25.65 2.66 2.60
N ASP A 144 -25.86 1.83 1.58
CA ASP A 144 -26.30 0.44 1.69
C ASP A 144 -25.14 -0.55 1.95
N GLY A 145 -23.90 -0.06 1.95
CA GLY A 145 -22.71 -0.87 2.11
C GLY A 145 -22.26 -1.59 0.84
N ALA A 146 -22.87 -1.30 -0.31
CA ALA A 146 -22.45 -1.83 -1.61
C ALA A 146 -21.47 -0.88 -2.30
N PHE A 147 -20.61 -1.41 -3.18
CA PHE A 147 -19.79 -0.56 -4.05
C PHE A 147 -20.70 0.27 -4.97
N VAL A 148 -20.31 1.53 -5.19
CA VAL A 148 -21.05 2.41 -6.10
C VAL A 148 -20.95 1.84 -7.53
N GLU A 149 -22.07 1.72 -8.22
CA GLU A 149 -22.11 1.20 -9.59
C GLU A 149 -21.23 2.03 -10.53
N GLY A 150 -20.42 1.35 -11.34
CA GLY A 150 -19.50 1.98 -12.30
C GLY A 150 -18.19 2.47 -11.66
N ILE A 151 -17.90 2.09 -10.42
CA ILE A 151 -16.65 2.46 -9.74
C ILE A 151 -15.45 1.77 -10.39
N HIS A 152 -15.58 0.50 -10.77
CA HIS A 152 -14.54 -0.27 -11.44
C HIS A 152 -15.13 -1.57 -12.00
N GLU A 153 -14.70 -1.97 -13.19
CA GLU A 153 -15.24 -3.17 -13.88
C GLU A 153 -15.11 -4.48 -13.08
N GLN A 154 -14.14 -4.54 -12.18
CA GLN A 154 -13.93 -5.71 -11.30
C GLN A 154 -14.79 -5.71 -10.03
N LEU A 155 -15.49 -4.61 -9.76
CA LEU A 155 -16.34 -4.42 -8.57
C LEU A 155 -17.82 -4.35 -8.95
N ASP A 156 -18.14 -4.14 -10.22
CA ASP A 156 -19.50 -4.18 -10.76
C ASP A 156 -19.99 -5.65 -10.83
N GLY A 157 -21.02 -5.98 -10.05
CA GLY A 157 -21.62 -7.32 -9.94
C GLY A 157 -22.58 -7.46 -8.77
#